data_AF-A0A377GH54-F1
#
_entry.id   AF-A0A377GH54-F1
#
_cell.length_a   1.000
_cell.length_b   1.000
_cell.length_c   1.000
_cell.angle_alpha   90.00
_cell.angle_beta   90.00
_cell.angle_gamma   90.00
#
_symmetry.space_group_name_H-M   'P 1'
#
loop_
_entity.id
_entity.type
_entity.pdbx_description
1 polymer ?
#
loop_
_entity_poly.entity_id
_entity_poly.type
_entity_poly.pdbx_seq_one_letter_code
_entity_poly.pdbx_strand_id
1 'polypeptide(L)'
;MKWPHWCTLVVFCFSSMAFAVNKQEFSPKLVLDHIKMVKQGELLGDDLYFDISVLRVNQPTQYIRIPEFPLHLPSSKINTLKSAPLWSEPIKSGEKITLIVSLMDQDSKPLNPDDLIGLIRVELKNEKGNLQVQWSMPNQKSVPVTWAINTTQKFLLSNANGQYELYLSIVSQK
;
A
#
# COMPACT_ATOMS: atom_id res chain seq x y z
N MET A 1 -52.82 -34.18 -55.87
CA MET A 1 -51.40 -33.82 -56.12
C MET A 1 -50.94 -32.95 -54.95
N LYS A 2 -49.81 -33.30 -54.33
CA LYS A 2 -49.36 -32.79 -53.02
C LYS A 2 -48.53 -31.52 -53.17
N TRP A 3 -48.80 -30.51 -52.35
CA TRP A 3 -48.05 -29.26 -52.22
C TRP A 3 -46.86 -29.48 -51.27
N PRO A 4 -45.63 -29.06 -51.57
CA PRO A 4 -44.58 -29.05 -50.56
C PRO A 4 -44.56 -27.70 -49.86
N HIS A 5 -44.91 -27.70 -48.57
CA HIS A 5 -44.64 -26.58 -47.69
C HIS A 5 -43.14 -26.58 -47.32
N TRP A 6 -42.39 -25.62 -47.84
CA TRP A 6 -41.05 -25.30 -47.35
C TRP A 6 -41.18 -24.41 -46.10
N CYS A 7 -40.96 -25.00 -44.93
CA CYS A 7 -40.72 -24.25 -43.70
C CYS A 7 -39.26 -23.79 -43.67
N THR A 8 -39.01 -22.53 -44.00
CA THR A 8 -37.71 -21.89 -43.81
C THR A 8 -37.56 -21.52 -42.33
N LEU A 9 -36.73 -22.26 -41.60
CA LEU A 9 -36.45 -22.00 -40.19
C LEU A 9 -35.35 -20.92 -40.09
N VAL A 10 -35.75 -19.67 -39.84
CA VAL A 10 -34.82 -18.56 -39.59
C VAL A 10 -34.29 -18.70 -38.17
N VAL A 11 -33.08 -19.25 -38.03
CA VAL A 11 -32.36 -19.30 -36.76
C VAL A 11 -31.75 -17.92 -36.52
N PHE A 12 -32.36 -17.14 -35.62
CA PHE A 12 -31.74 -15.93 -35.07
C PHE A 12 -30.58 -16.35 -34.15
N CYS A 13 -29.36 -16.33 -34.66
CA CYS A 13 -28.16 -16.38 -33.82
C CYS A 13 -28.03 -15.06 -33.05
N PHE A 14 -28.62 -15.00 -31.86
CA PHE A 14 -28.29 -13.96 -30.88
C PHE A 14 -26.86 -14.21 -30.40
N SER A 15 -25.89 -13.61 -31.09
CA SER A 15 -24.51 -13.53 -30.62
C SER A 15 -24.48 -12.67 -29.36
N SER A 16 -24.51 -13.30 -28.19
CA SER A 16 -24.24 -12.65 -26.92
C SER A 16 -22.81 -12.10 -26.96
N MET A 17 -22.68 -10.79 -27.20
CA MET A 17 -21.43 -10.09 -26.95
C MET A 17 -21.19 -10.09 -25.44
N ALA A 18 -20.53 -11.14 -24.94
CA ALA A 18 -20.01 -11.15 -23.60
C ALA A 18 -18.90 -10.08 -23.54
N PHE A 19 -19.22 -8.91 -22.98
CA PHE A 19 -18.18 -7.97 -22.61
C PHE A 19 -17.31 -8.65 -21.56
N ALA A 20 -16.11 -9.06 -21.96
CA ALA A 20 -15.10 -9.55 -21.04
C ALA A 20 -14.74 -8.41 -20.09
N VAL A 21 -15.35 -8.39 -18.90
CA VAL A 21 -14.87 -7.59 -17.79
C VAL A 21 -13.44 -8.05 -17.56
N ASN A 22 -12.48 -7.17 -17.83
CA ASN A 22 -11.07 -7.47 -17.65
C ASN A 22 -10.84 -7.80 -16.17
N LYS A 23 -10.70 -9.10 -15.85
CA LYS A 23 -10.44 -9.62 -14.49
C LYS A 23 -8.98 -9.46 -14.08
N GLN A 24 -8.28 -8.51 -14.70
CA GLN A 24 -6.86 -8.28 -14.44
C GLN A 24 -6.68 -7.88 -12.96
N GLU A 25 -5.86 -8.69 -12.29
CA GLU A 25 -5.51 -8.57 -10.88
C GLU A 25 -4.05 -8.16 -10.80
N PHE A 26 -3.72 -7.27 -9.86
CA PHE A 26 -2.34 -6.89 -9.57
C PHE A 26 -1.97 -7.36 -8.18
N SER A 27 -0.71 -7.74 -7.97
CA SER A 27 -0.17 -8.01 -6.64
C SER A 27 0.91 -6.97 -6.29
N PRO A 28 0.52 -5.71 -6.04
CA PRO A 28 1.47 -4.69 -5.64
C PRO A 28 2.11 -4.99 -4.28
N LYS A 29 3.34 -4.53 -4.11
CA LYS A 29 4.07 -4.58 -2.85
C LYS A 29 4.48 -3.18 -2.45
N LEU A 30 4.24 -2.82 -1.20
CA LEU A 30 4.88 -1.68 -0.56
C LEU A 30 6.26 -2.11 -0.08
N VAL A 31 7.29 -1.40 -0.51
CA VAL A 31 8.68 -1.70 -0.19
C VAL A 31 9.29 -0.49 0.51
N LEU A 32 9.96 -0.75 1.63
CA LEU A 32 10.93 0.17 2.19
C LEU A 32 12.23 0.01 1.42
N ASP A 33 12.58 0.99 0.61
CA ASP A 33 13.83 0.99 -0.15
C ASP A 33 15.00 1.36 0.76
N HIS A 34 14.81 2.42 1.56
CA HIS A 34 15.81 2.94 2.49
C HIS A 34 15.14 3.76 3.60
N ILE A 35 15.79 3.83 4.76
CA ILE A 35 15.42 4.73 5.85
C ILE A 35 16.68 5.33 6.45
N LYS A 36 16.61 6.61 6.78
CA LYS A 36 17.71 7.35 7.37
C LYS A 36 17.23 8.21 8.52
N MET A 37 17.93 8.14 9.66
CA MET A 37 17.78 9.14 10.71
C MET A 37 18.51 10.43 10.31
N VAL A 38 17.78 11.54 10.32
CA VAL A 38 18.30 12.89 10.05
C VAL A 38 18.65 13.59 11.36
N LYS A 39 17.80 13.45 12.38
CA LYS A 39 18.00 14.01 13.71
C LYS A 39 17.57 12.98 14.74
N GLN A 40 18.50 12.63 15.63
CA GLN A 40 18.24 11.84 16.82
C GLN A 40 17.52 12.73 17.83
N GLY A 41 16.39 12.29 18.39
CA GLY A 41 15.79 13.00 19.53
C GLY A 41 16.17 12.40 20.87
N GLU A 42 16.26 11.07 21.00
CA GLU A 42 16.58 10.45 22.30
C GLU A 42 18.03 9.96 22.41
N LEU A 43 18.62 10.17 23.60
CA LEU A 43 20.01 9.80 23.89
C LEU A 43 20.25 8.28 23.87
N LEU A 44 19.22 7.49 24.22
CA LEU A 44 19.28 6.03 24.33
C LEU A 44 18.91 5.30 23.03
N GLY A 45 18.42 6.03 22.02
CA GLY A 45 17.91 5.46 20.77
C GLY A 45 16.44 5.03 20.89
N ASP A 46 15.84 4.83 19.72
CA ASP A 46 14.41 4.60 19.54
C ASP A 46 14.25 3.16 19.05
N ASP A 47 13.20 2.48 19.52
CA ASP A 47 12.85 1.13 19.09
C ASP A 47 11.76 1.26 18.02
N LEU A 48 12.17 1.22 16.76
CA LEU A 48 11.30 1.62 15.65
C LEU A 48 10.49 0.45 15.09
N TYR A 49 9.24 0.78 14.74
CA TYR A 49 8.28 -0.13 14.10
C TYR A 49 7.53 0.57 12.96
N PHE A 50 7.16 -0.22 11.96
CA PHE A 50 6.18 0.15 10.94
C PHE A 50 4.84 -0.48 11.27
N ASP A 51 3.85 0.37 11.58
CA ASP A 51 2.46 -0.06 11.75
C ASP A 51 1.69 0.27 10.46
N ILE A 52 1.08 -0.75 9.87
CA ILE A 52 0.38 -0.66 8.59
C ILE A 52 -1.07 -1.03 8.82
N SER A 53 -1.96 -0.05 8.64
CA SER A 53 -3.39 -0.30 8.58
C SER A 53 -3.82 -0.47 7.12
N VAL A 54 -4.45 -1.60 6.81
CA VAL A 54 -4.95 -1.94 5.48
C VAL A 54 -6.47 -1.78 5.50
N LEU A 55 -6.96 -0.79 4.76
CA LEU A 55 -8.38 -0.46 4.65
C LEU A 55 -8.90 -0.90 3.28
N ARG A 56 -9.95 -1.73 3.30
CA ARG A 56 -10.71 -2.19 2.14
C ARG A 56 -12.18 -1.87 2.33
N VAL A 57 -12.89 -1.63 1.23
CA VAL A 57 -14.33 -1.37 1.29
C VAL A 57 -15.05 -2.62 1.76
N ASN A 58 -15.94 -2.48 2.75
CA ASN A 58 -16.75 -3.57 3.33
C ASN A 58 -15.95 -4.71 3.96
N GLN A 59 -14.72 -4.47 4.39
CA GLN A 59 -13.91 -5.43 5.13
C GLN A 59 -13.40 -4.81 6.44
N PRO A 60 -13.16 -5.61 7.49
CA PRO A 60 -12.49 -5.13 8.69
C PRO A 60 -11.09 -4.58 8.35
N THR A 61 -10.66 -3.55 9.06
CA THR A 61 -9.29 -3.05 8.96
C THR A 61 -8.33 -4.12 9.45
N GLN A 62 -7.33 -4.45 8.63
CA GLN A 62 -6.22 -5.32 9.02
C GLN A 62 -5.05 -4.47 9.52
N TYR A 63 -4.37 -4.92 10.56
CA TYR A 63 -3.23 -4.25 11.17
C TYR A 63 -2.01 -5.16 11.10
N ILE A 64 -0.89 -4.61 10.65
CA ILE A 64 0.39 -5.33 10.50
C ILE A 64 1.47 -4.48 11.17
N ARG A 65 2.30 -5.10 12.02
CA ARG A 65 3.46 -4.46 12.64
C ARG A 65 4.74 -5.10 12.11
N ILE A 66 5.69 -4.28 11.69
CA ILE A 66 6.97 -4.73 11.13
C ILE A 66 8.13 -3.99 11.80
N PRO A 67 9.10 -4.70 12.39
CA PRO A 67 9.10 -6.15 12.60
C PRO A 67 8.06 -6.56 13.66
N GLU A 68 7.67 -7.83 13.67
CA GLU A 68 6.80 -8.35 14.72
C GLU A 68 7.54 -8.39 16.07
N PHE A 69 6.85 -8.03 17.15
CA PHE A 69 7.38 -8.13 18.51
C PHE A 69 7.81 -9.58 18.81
N PRO A 70 8.95 -9.84 19.49
CA PRO A 70 9.78 -8.89 20.26
C PRO A 70 10.92 -8.22 19.47
N LEU A 71 10.96 -8.38 18.15
CA LEU A 71 11.97 -7.73 17.33
C LEU A 71 11.62 -6.24 17.15
N HIS A 72 12.64 -5.39 16.98
CA HIS A 72 12.51 -3.96 16.71
C HIS A 72 13.60 -3.52 15.74
N LEU A 73 13.44 -2.34 15.14
CA LEU A 73 14.48 -1.69 14.36
C LEU A 73 15.21 -0.67 15.25
N PRO A 74 16.41 -0.99 15.76
CA PRO A 74 17.13 -0.06 16.62
C PRO A 74 17.54 1.17 15.80
N SER A 75 17.15 2.35 16.26
CA SER A 75 17.37 3.60 15.53
C SER A 75 18.85 3.88 15.24
N SER A 76 19.74 3.43 16.12
CA SER A 76 21.21 3.48 15.96
C SER A 76 21.74 2.72 14.73
N LYS A 77 21.00 1.72 14.22
CA LYS A 77 21.38 0.93 13.03
C LYS A 77 20.45 1.15 11.84
N ILE A 78 19.47 2.04 11.96
CA ILE A 78 18.41 2.20 10.96
C ILE A 78 18.95 2.52 9.56
N ASN A 79 20.02 3.31 9.49
CA ASN A 79 20.67 3.70 8.23
C ASN A 79 21.30 2.52 7.48
N THR A 80 21.51 1.38 8.15
CA THR A 80 22.10 0.16 7.57
C THR A 80 21.04 -0.85 7.12
N LEU A 81 19.76 -0.55 7.36
CA LEU A 81 18.66 -1.43 7.01
C LEU A 81 18.63 -1.63 5.49
N LYS A 82 18.62 -2.89 5.09
CA LYS A 82 18.42 -3.28 3.68
C LYS A 82 16.97 -3.07 3.29
N SER A 83 16.74 -2.96 1.98
CA SER A 83 15.38 -2.90 1.45
C SER A 83 14.54 -4.08 1.96
N ALA A 84 13.31 -3.79 2.39
CA ALA A 84 12.42 -4.75 3.00
C ALA A 84 10.98 -4.57 2.49
N PRO A 85 10.26 -5.68 2.19
CA PRO A 85 8.83 -5.58 1.91
C PRO A 85 8.09 -5.23 3.20
N LEU A 86 7.21 -4.24 3.11
CA LEU A 86 6.34 -3.82 4.20
C LEU A 86 4.93 -4.41 4.06
N TRP A 87 4.44 -4.57 2.83
CA TRP A 87 3.10 -5.12 2.60
C TRP A 87 2.97 -5.66 1.17
N SER A 88 2.10 -6.64 0.97
CA SER A 88 1.81 -7.20 -0.36
C SER A 88 0.49 -7.98 -0.34
N GLU A 89 -0.50 -7.52 -1.08
CA GLU A 89 -1.75 -8.27 -1.30
C GLU A 89 -2.32 -8.02 -2.71
N PRO A 90 -3.12 -8.96 -3.23
CA PRO A 90 -3.79 -8.75 -4.50
C PRO A 90 -4.85 -7.63 -4.48
N ILE A 91 -5.01 -6.99 -5.64
CA ILE A 91 -6.01 -5.95 -5.94
C ILE A 91 -6.75 -6.30 -7.23
N LYS A 92 -8.04 -6.62 -7.08
CA LYS A 92 -8.92 -6.98 -8.21
C LYS A 92 -9.36 -5.75 -8.98
N SER A 93 -9.77 -5.93 -10.24
CA SER A 93 -10.37 -4.85 -11.03
C SER A 93 -11.57 -4.23 -10.32
N GLY A 94 -11.60 -2.89 -10.23
CA GLY A 94 -12.59 -2.11 -9.50
C GLY A 94 -12.32 -1.96 -8.00
N GLU A 95 -11.30 -2.65 -7.46
CA GLU A 95 -10.97 -2.61 -6.05
C GLU A 95 -10.07 -1.41 -5.71
N LYS A 96 -10.26 -0.92 -4.48
CA LYS A 96 -9.45 0.11 -3.86
C LYS A 96 -8.96 -0.36 -2.49
N ILE A 97 -7.67 -0.17 -2.24
CA ILE A 97 -7.03 -0.35 -0.94
C ILE A 97 -6.45 0.98 -0.49
N THR A 98 -6.57 1.28 0.79
CA THR A 98 -5.83 2.36 1.43
C THR A 98 -4.92 1.78 2.49
N LEU A 99 -3.62 2.03 2.36
CA LEU A 99 -2.61 1.74 3.36
C LEU A 99 -2.36 3.01 4.18
N ILE A 100 -2.36 2.89 5.50
CA ILE A 100 -1.83 3.91 6.41
C ILE A 100 -0.56 3.34 7.00
N VAL A 101 0.58 3.90 6.59
CA VAL A 101 1.92 3.46 6.98
C VAL A 101 2.43 4.43 8.03
N SER A 102 2.50 3.98 9.28
CA SER A 102 2.96 4.76 10.42
C SER A 102 4.36 4.30 10.82
N LEU A 103 5.28 5.25 11.01
CA LEU A 103 6.53 5.01 11.72
C LEU A 103 6.28 5.32 13.19
N MET A 104 6.47 4.33 14.03
CA MET A 104 6.28 4.38 15.47
C MET A 104 7.62 4.23 16.17
N ASP A 105 7.78 4.95 17.27
CA ASP A 105 8.75 4.65 18.31
C ASP A 105 8.02 3.96 19.47
N GLN A 106 8.58 2.88 19.97
CA GLN A 106 8.00 2.18 21.11
C GLN A 106 9.06 1.89 22.15
N ASP A 107 9.01 2.62 23.25
CA ASP A 107 9.83 2.35 24.41
C ASP A 107 9.60 0.94 25.00
N SER A 108 10.68 0.38 25.55
CA SER A 108 10.60 -0.84 26.33
C SER A 108 9.64 -0.68 27.51
N LYS A 109 8.61 -1.54 27.57
CA LYS A 109 7.67 -1.59 28.70
C LYS A 109 8.46 -1.72 30.02
N PRO A 110 8.10 -0.98 31.08
CA PRO A 110 6.80 -0.35 31.33
C PRO A 110 6.70 1.16 31.03
N LEU A 111 7.69 1.75 30.36
CA LEU A 111 7.98 3.18 30.53
C LEU A 111 7.23 4.17 29.63
N ASN A 112 6.57 3.79 28.52
CA ASN A 112 5.85 4.77 27.69
C ASN A 112 4.84 4.14 26.70
N PRO A 113 3.84 4.90 26.25
CA PRO A 113 2.97 4.53 25.13
C PRO A 113 3.69 4.68 23.78
N ASP A 114 3.27 3.90 22.78
CA ASP A 114 3.79 3.98 21.41
C ASP A 114 3.67 5.41 20.84
N ASP A 115 4.80 6.02 20.49
CA ASP A 115 4.91 7.38 19.98
C ASP A 115 4.90 7.42 18.45
N LEU A 116 3.91 8.10 17.87
CA LEU A 116 3.84 8.28 16.42
C LEU A 116 4.89 9.30 15.96
N ILE A 117 5.81 8.89 15.10
CA ILE A 117 6.78 9.78 14.43
C ILE A 117 6.15 10.44 13.21
N GLY A 118 5.34 9.68 12.46
CA GLY A 118 4.62 10.20 11.31
C GLY A 118 3.93 9.11 10.52
N LEU A 119 3.03 9.51 9.63
CA LEU A 119 2.27 8.58 8.80
C LEU A 119 2.23 9.01 7.34
N ILE A 120 2.12 8.01 6.47
CA ILE A 120 1.97 8.15 5.01
C ILE A 120 0.76 7.33 4.61
N ARG A 121 -0.23 7.96 3.98
CA ARG A 121 -1.34 7.27 3.34
C ARG A 121 -0.99 6.95 1.89
N VAL A 122 -1.21 5.69 1.49
CA VAL A 122 -1.07 5.21 0.12
C VAL A 122 -2.41 4.66 -0.34
N GLU A 123 -2.96 5.20 -1.42
CA GLU A 123 -4.19 4.71 -2.04
C GLU A 123 -3.83 3.96 -3.32
N LEU A 124 -4.24 2.70 -3.40
CA LEU A 124 -4.05 1.81 -4.53
C LEU A 124 -5.40 1.49 -5.14
N LYS A 125 -5.57 1.76 -6.43
CA LYS A 125 -6.85 1.52 -7.13
C LYS A 125 -6.61 0.83 -8.46
N ASN A 126 -7.23 -0.32 -8.68
CA ASN A 126 -7.20 -0.98 -9.97
C ASN A 126 -8.42 -0.55 -10.79
N GLU A 127 -8.25 0.44 -11.66
CA GLU A 127 -9.31 0.91 -12.55
C GLU A 127 -9.16 0.28 -13.93
N LYS A 128 -10.09 -0.61 -14.31
CA LYS A 128 -10.15 -1.22 -15.65
C LYS A 128 -8.84 -1.92 -16.07
N GLY A 129 -8.11 -2.52 -15.13
CA GLY A 129 -6.84 -3.19 -15.41
C GLY A 129 -5.63 -2.25 -15.42
N ASN A 130 -5.78 -1.01 -14.92
CA ASN A 130 -4.68 -0.08 -14.67
C ASN A 130 -4.58 0.20 -13.17
N LEU A 131 -3.46 -0.16 -12.57
CA LEU A 131 -3.17 0.19 -11.19
C LEU A 131 -2.77 1.67 -11.09
N GLN A 132 -3.51 2.42 -10.29
CA GLN A 132 -3.23 3.81 -9.93
C GLN A 132 -2.73 3.86 -8.49
N VAL A 133 -1.76 4.73 -8.23
CA VAL A 133 -1.16 4.92 -6.91
C VAL A 133 -1.17 6.40 -6.56
N GLN A 134 -1.73 6.73 -5.40
CA GLN A 134 -1.73 8.07 -4.83
C GLN A 134 -1.16 8.05 -3.43
N TRP A 135 -0.41 9.09 -3.09
CA TRP A 135 0.25 9.21 -1.79
C TRP A 135 -0.12 10.52 -1.12
N SER A 136 -0.26 10.51 0.20
CA SER A 136 -0.32 11.74 0.99
C SER A 136 1.09 12.27 1.27
N MET A 137 1.22 13.59 1.37
CA MET A 137 2.41 14.21 1.95
C MET A 137 2.26 14.28 3.47
N PRO A 138 3.17 13.66 4.24
CA PRO A 138 3.19 13.80 5.69
C PRO A 138 3.33 15.26 6.09
N ASN A 139 2.67 15.66 7.16
CA ASN A 139 2.77 17.00 7.76
C ASN A 139 2.39 18.16 6.81
N GLN A 140 1.69 17.89 5.71
CA GLN A 140 1.20 18.91 4.77
C GLN A 140 -0.30 18.75 4.53
N LYS A 141 -1.04 19.87 4.46
CA LYS A 141 -2.46 19.89 4.05
C LYS A 141 -2.63 19.79 2.52
N SER A 142 -1.59 19.44 1.78
CA SER A 142 -1.60 19.42 0.32
C SER A 142 -2.44 18.27 -0.23
N VAL A 143 -2.92 18.44 -1.46
CA VAL A 143 -3.63 17.42 -2.22
C VAL A 143 -2.73 16.17 -2.38
N PRO A 144 -3.28 14.94 -2.29
CA PRO A 144 -2.54 13.73 -2.60
C PRO A 144 -1.86 13.81 -3.96
N VAL A 145 -0.66 13.24 -4.07
CA VAL A 145 0.13 13.26 -5.29
C VAL A 145 0.05 11.89 -5.96
N THR A 146 -0.29 11.89 -7.25
CA THR A 146 -0.25 10.70 -8.09
C THR A 146 1.18 10.51 -8.58
N TRP A 147 1.77 9.34 -8.32
CA TRP A 147 3.10 8.98 -8.80
C TRP A 147 3.08 7.69 -9.59
N ALA A 148 4.12 7.51 -10.42
CA ALA A 148 4.31 6.29 -11.17
C ALA A 148 4.65 5.11 -10.24
N ILE A 149 4.14 3.93 -10.60
CA ILE A 149 4.53 2.66 -9.99
C ILE A 149 6.02 2.40 -10.28
N ASN A 150 6.67 1.61 -9.43
CA ASN A 150 8.10 1.29 -9.52
C ASN A 150 9.03 2.51 -9.40
N THR A 151 8.55 3.60 -8.79
CA THR A 151 9.36 4.79 -8.51
C THR A 151 9.46 4.99 -7.00
N THR A 152 10.68 5.09 -6.49
CA THR A 152 10.95 5.40 -5.09
C THR A 152 10.55 6.84 -4.77
N GLN A 153 9.82 7.00 -3.68
CA GLN A 153 9.32 8.27 -3.16
C GLN A 153 9.99 8.57 -1.84
N LYS A 154 10.42 9.83 -1.66
CA LYS A 154 11.05 10.30 -0.44
C LYS A 154 10.03 11.00 0.46
N PHE A 155 10.02 10.63 1.74
CA PHE A 155 9.19 11.23 2.77
C PHE A 155 10.05 11.65 3.95
N LEU A 156 9.69 12.78 4.57
CA LEU A 156 10.31 13.25 5.80
C LEU A 156 9.28 13.15 6.92
N LEU A 157 9.52 12.24 7.86
CA LEU A 157 8.69 12.03 9.04
C LEU A 157 9.42 12.62 10.25
N SER A 158 8.69 13.26 11.14
CA SER A 158 9.28 13.89 12.32
C SER A 158 8.24 14.14 13.39
N ASN A 159 8.65 13.94 14.64
CA ASN A 159 7.94 14.37 15.83
C ASN A 159 8.91 15.16 16.73
N ALA A 160 8.57 15.32 18.02
CA ALA A 160 9.45 15.98 18.98
C ALA A 160 10.76 15.20 19.24
N ASN A 161 10.72 13.88 19.07
CA ASN A 161 11.75 12.93 19.51
C ASN A 161 12.57 12.34 18.34
N GLY A 162 12.36 12.80 17.11
CA GLY A 162 13.16 12.31 15.99
C GLY A 162 12.75 12.86 14.64
N GLN A 163 13.67 12.74 13.69
CA GLN A 163 13.41 13.04 12.28
C GLN A 163 14.03 11.97 11.38
N TYR A 164 13.22 11.44 10.48
CA TYR A 164 13.54 10.32 9.62
C TYR A 164 13.19 10.60 8.17
N GLU A 165 14.10 10.27 7.27
CA GLU A 165 13.85 10.21 5.84
C GLU A 165 13.54 8.78 5.44
N LEU A 166 12.37 8.57 4.84
CA LEU A 166 11.93 7.27 4.34
C LEU A 166 11.89 7.30 2.82
N TYR A 167 12.32 6.21 2.21
CA TYR A 167 12.28 5.97 0.78
C TYR A 167 11.39 4.76 0.56
N LEU A 168 10.20 4.98 0.01
CA LEU A 168 9.19 3.94 -0.20
C LEU A 168 8.85 3.81 -1.68
N SER A 169 8.57 2.60 -2.13
CA SER A 169 8.06 2.35 -3.47
C SER A 169 6.86 1.41 -3.44
N ILE A 170 5.98 1.57 -4.42
CA ILE A 170 5.01 0.53 -4.79
C ILE A 170 5.58 -0.17 -6.00
N VAL A 171 5.87 -1.46 -5.87
CA VAL A 171 6.30 -2.31 -6.98
C VAL A 171 5.16 -3.22 -7.39
N SER A 172 4.93 -3.40 -8.68
CA SER A 172 3.88 -4.30 -9.16
C SER A 172 4.30 -4.97 -10.47
N GLN A 173 4.09 -6.28 -10.54
CA GLN A 173 4.23 -7.04 -11.77
C GLN A 173 2.84 -7.18 -12.40
N LYS A 174 2.77 -7.07 -13.73
CA LYS A 174 1.54 -7.15 -14.52
C LYS A 174 1.18 -8.60 -14.82
#